data_AF-A0A7W3IRS2-F1
#
_entry.id   AF-A0A7W3IRS2-F1
#
_cell.length_a   1.000
_cell.length_b   1.000
_cell.length_c   1.000
_cell.angle_alpha   90.00
_cell.angle_beta   90.00
_cell.angle_gamma   90.00
#
_symmetry.space_group_name_H-M   'P 1'
#
loop_
_entity.id
_entity.type
_entity.pdbx_description
1 polymer ?
#
loop_
_entity_poly.entity_id
_entity_poly.type
_entity_poly.pdbx_seq_one_letter_code
_entity_poly.pdbx_strand_id
1 'polypeptide(L)'
;MGPQDLIVDEADVRVTLALDPRAPGHSIVVWKSHVQDFTELDDGETARLFTVCRDVARALRASLTGVERVYQVTMCDGEVNHLHIQLIPRYEGSPIGSRRLVDPRGPVLDGADLARAVKAAFDAARS
;
A
#
# COMPACT_ATOMS: atom_id res chain seq x y z
N MET A 1 -2.11 -1.86 -19.70
CA MET A 1 -1.61 -1.99 -18.32
C MET A 1 -0.82 -3.28 -18.26
N GLY A 2 0.50 -3.20 -18.01
CA GLY A 2 1.31 -4.40 -17.77
C GLY A 2 0.90 -5.10 -16.46
N PRO A 3 1.47 -6.27 -16.13
CA PRO A 3 1.18 -6.92 -14.87
C PRO A 3 1.57 -5.98 -13.73
N GLN A 4 0.58 -5.50 -12.97
CA GLN A 4 0.86 -4.81 -11.71
C GLN A 4 1.33 -5.88 -10.73
N ASP A 5 2.46 -5.62 -10.06
CA ASP A 5 3.04 -6.56 -9.09
C ASP A 5 2.08 -6.76 -7.91
N LEU A 6 1.30 -7.84 -7.98
CA LEU A 6 0.16 -8.14 -7.12
C LEU A 6 0.63 -8.72 -5.79
N ILE A 7 0.10 -8.18 -4.69
CA ILE A 7 0.36 -8.63 -3.32
C ILE A 7 -0.87 -9.34 -2.76
N VAL A 8 -2.05 -8.73 -2.87
CA VAL A 8 -3.33 -9.25 -2.34
C VAL A 8 -4.43 -9.06 -3.39
N ASP A 9 -5.25 -10.08 -3.59
CA ASP A 9 -6.52 -9.98 -4.34
C ASP A 9 -7.62 -10.72 -3.56
N GLU A 10 -8.37 -9.98 -2.76
CA GLU A 10 -9.50 -10.51 -1.98
C GLU A 10 -10.82 -9.98 -2.56
N ALA A 11 -11.99 -10.39 -2.04
CA ALA A 11 -13.28 -10.07 -2.66
C ALA A 11 -13.53 -8.57 -2.83
N ASP A 12 -13.04 -7.79 -1.87
CA ASP A 12 -13.36 -6.40 -1.59
C ASP A 12 -12.16 -5.46 -1.74
N VAL A 13 -10.93 -5.99 -1.74
CA VAL A 13 -9.69 -5.22 -1.82
C VAL A 13 -8.71 -5.82 -2.82
N ARG A 14 -7.91 -4.94 -3.43
CA ARG A 14 -6.73 -5.32 -4.22
C ARG A 14 -5.53 -4.52 -3.75
N VAL A 15 -4.38 -5.17 -3.65
CA VAL A 15 -3.13 -4.53 -3.23
C VAL A 15 -2.02 -4.84 -4.23
N THR A 16 -1.38 -3.80 -4.76
CA THR A 16 -0.29 -3.89 -5.73
C THR A 16 0.86 -2.96 -5.34
N LEU A 17 2.05 -3.17 -5.91
CA LEU A 17 3.09 -2.14 -5.87
C LEU A 17 2.68 -0.94 -6.72
N ALA A 18 3.00 0.27 -6.24
CA ALA A 18 2.87 1.48 -7.02
C ALA A 18 3.77 1.40 -8.26
N LEU A 19 3.30 1.85 -9.42
CA LEU A 19 4.10 1.86 -10.66
C LEU A 19 5.25 2.88 -10.64
N ASP A 20 5.08 3.94 -9.84
CA ASP A 20 6.04 5.04 -9.67
C ASP A 20 6.24 5.30 -8.16
N PRO A 21 6.96 4.39 -7.46
CA PRO A 21 7.11 4.43 -6.01
C PRO A 21 7.94 5.63 -5.51
N ARG A 22 7.65 6.09 -4.28
CA ARG A 22 8.49 7.05 -3.54
C ARG A 22 9.55 6.37 -2.68
N ALA A 23 9.33 5.09 -2.38
CA ALA A 23 10.23 4.24 -1.60
C ALA A 23 10.01 2.78 -2.04
N PRO A 24 11.03 1.91 -1.93
CA PRO A 24 10.83 0.48 -2.15
C PRO A 24 9.71 -0.05 -1.25
N GLY A 25 8.82 -0.86 -1.83
CA GLY A 25 7.62 -1.38 -1.15
C GLY A 25 6.43 -0.41 -1.10
N HIS A 26 6.50 0.78 -1.72
CA HIS A 26 5.32 1.64 -1.85
C HIS A 26 4.19 0.86 -2.54
N SER A 27 3.11 0.63 -1.80
CA SER A 27 1.99 -0.21 -2.22
C SER A 27 0.71 0.61 -2.28
N ILE A 28 -0.20 0.23 -3.20
CA ILE A 28 -1.52 0.82 -3.38
C ILE A 28 -2.57 -0.21 -2.98
N VAL A 29 -3.36 0.12 -1.96
CA VAL A 29 -4.55 -0.63 -1.55
C VAL A 29 -5.75 0.02 -2.23
N VAL A 30 -6.48 -0.72 -3.06
CA VAL A 30 -7.68 -0.25 -3.77
C VAL A 30 -8.90 -0.96 -3.20
N TRP A 31 -9.90 -0.21 -2.74
CA TRP A 31 -11.22 -0.75 -2.44
C TRP A 31 -11.90 -1.10 -3.77
N LYS A 32 -12.47 -2.29 -3.95
CA LYS A 32 -12.96 -2.72 -5.27
C LYS A 32 -14.26 -2.04 -5.69
N SER A 33 -15.18 -1.84 -4.74
CA SER A 33 -16.39 -1.05 -5.02
C SER A 33 -16.01 0.39 -5.31
N HIS A 34 -16.72 1.02 -6.26
CA HIS A 34 -16.45 2.42 -6.57
C HIS A 34 -17.05 3.31 -5.48
N VAL A 35 -16.16 3.98 -4.76
CA VAL A 35 -16.45 5.05 -3.81
C VAL A 35 -15.42 6.15 -4.00
N GLN A 36 -15.82 7.41 -3.85
CA GLN A 36 -14.95 8.57 -4.10
C GLN A 36 -13.83 8.65 -3.06
N ASP A 37 -14.19 8.48 -1.79
CA ASP A 37 -13.27 8.48 -0.66
C ASP A 37 -13.80 7.59 0.48
N PHE A 38 -13.06 7.54 1.59
CA PHE A 38 -13.35 6.64 2.71
C PHE A 38 -14.61 7.03 3.50
N THR A 39 -15.16 8.24 3.31
CA THR A 39 -16.35 8.71 4.02
C THR A 39 -17.64 8.06 3.52
N GLU A 40 -17.59 7.42 2.35
CA GLU A 40 -18.71 6.69 1.76
C GLU A 40 -18.79 5.22 2.22
N LEU A 41 -17.80 4.74 2.97
CA LEU A 41 -17.78 3.37 3.50
C LEU A 41 -18.66 3.23 4.73
N ASP A 42 -19.29 2.07 4.89
CA ASP A 42 -19.92 1.70 6.16
C ASP A 42 -18.87 1.29 7.24
N ASP A 43 -19.33 1.05 8.47
CA ASP A 43 -18.45 0.69 9.59
C ASP A 43 -17.68 -0.63 9.34
N GLY A 44 -18.33 -1.60 8.69
CA GLY A 44 -17.75 -2.90 8.39
C GLY A 44 -16.70 -2.81 7.29
N GLU A 45 -17.02 -2.09 6.21
CA GLU A 45 -16.10 -1.80 5.10
C GLU A 45 -14.90 -1.00 5.58
N THR A 46 -15.12 0.01 6.43
CA THR A 46 -14.05 0.81 7.05
C THR A 46 -13.13 -0.08 7.88
N ALA A 47 -13.69 -0.87 8.81
CA ALA A 47 -12.90 -1.77 9.64
C ALA A 47 -12.08 -2.76 8.80
N ARG A 48 -12.68 -3.27 7.73
CA ARG A 48 -12.06 -4.21 6.80
C ARG A 48 -10.91 -3.57 6.01
N LEU A 49 -11.11 -2.41 5.41
CA LEU A 49 -10.08 -1.68 4.66
C LEU A 49 -8.86 -1.40 5.55
N PHE A 50 -9.07 -0.88 6.76
CA PHE A 50 -7.98 -0.57 7.68
C PHE A 50 -7.28 -1.81 8.23
N THR A 51 -8.01 -2.93 8.40
CA THR A 51 -7.42 -4.23 8.76
C THR A 51 -6.43 -4.69 7.69
N VAL A 52 -6.85 -4.64 6.41
CA VAL A 52 -5.99 -4.99 5.27
C VAL A 52 -4.78 -4.06 5.20
N CYS A 53 -4.97 -2.73 5.33
CA CYS A 53 -3.86 -1.77 5.34
C CYS A 53 -2.83 -2.08 6.42
N ARG A 54 -3.28 -2.37 7.65
CA ARG A 54 -2.42 -2.74 8.77
C ARG A 54 -1.64 -4.03 8.47
N ASP A 55 -2.30 -5.04 7.94
CA ASP A 55 -1.69 -6.35 7.71
C ASP A 55 -0.66 -6.30 6.57
N VAL A 56 -0.95 -5.55 5.50
CA VAL A 56 0.04 -5.25 4.45
C VAL A 56 1.21 -4.41 4.99
N ALA A 57 0.95 -3.39 5.82
CA ALA A 57 2.01 -2.60 6.44
C ALA A 57 2.92 -3.44 7.34
N ARG A 58 2.38 -4.46 8.03
CA ARG A 58 3.17 -5.43 8.80
C ARG A 58 3.98 -6.35 7.88
N ALA A 59 3.39 -6.84 6.80
CA ALA A 59 4.07 -7.65 5.80
C ALA A 59 5.27 -6.90 5.20
N LEU A 60 5.07 -5.64 4.80
CA LEU A 60 6.14 -4.75 4.31
C LEU A 60 7.30 -4.62 5.31
N ARG A 61 6.99 -4.42 6.60
CA ARG A 61 8.01 -4.34 7.66
C ARG A 61 8.73 -5.66 7.90
N ALA A 62 8.05 -6.79 7.71
CA ALA A 62 8.62 -8.12 7.92
C ALA A 62 9.50 -8.57 6.73
N SER A 63 9.13 -8.21 5.50
CA SER A 63 9.82 -8.63 4.28
C SER A 63 10.94 -7.68 3.85
N LEU A 64 10.96 -6.43 4.34
CA LEU A 64 11.92 -5.40 3.90
C LEU A 64 12.83 -4.94 5.03
N THR A 65 14.12 -5.18 4.86
CA THR A 65 15.15 -4.75 5.80
C THR A 65 15.21 -3.23 5.91
N GLY A 66 15.26 -2.72 7.14
CA GLY A 66 15.44 -1.29 7.42
C GLY A 66 14.15 -0.47 7.42
N VAL A 67 12.97 -1.06 7.20
CA VAL A 67 11.69 -0.33 7.31
C VAL A 67 11.35 -0.08 8.79
N GLU A 68 11.37 1.19 9.18
CA GLU A 68 11.10 1.62 10.54
C GLU A 68 9.60 1.86 10.79
N ARG A 69 8.91 2.48 9.83
CA ARG A 69 7.46 2.78 9.85
C ARG A 69 6.87 2.63 8.46
N VAL A 70 5.54 2.61 8.36
CA VAL A 70 4.81 2.71 7.10
C VAL A 70 3.83 3.87 7.24
N TYR A 71 3.88 4.83 6.32
CA TYR A 71 2.90 5.90 6.27
C TYR A 71 1.69 5.45 5.47
N GLN A 72 0.52 5.67 6.03
CA GLN A 72 -0.76 5.47 5.35
C GLN A 72 -1.26 6.81 4.85
N VAL A 73 -1.43 6.95 3.54
CA VAL A 73 -1.83 8.20 2.90
C VAL A 73 -2.98 7.92 1.96
N THR A 74 -4.05 8.69 2.08
CA THR A 74 -5.11 8.73 1.07
C THR A 74 -5.16 10.14 0.51
N MET A 75 -5.25 10.25 -0.81
CA MET A 75 -5.43 11.51 -1.52
C MET A 75 -6.47 11.25 -2.59
N CYS A 76 -7.68 11.73 -2.34
CA CYS A 76 -8.82 11.70 -3.25
C CYS A 76 -9.15 13.15 -3.62
N ASP A 77 -8.25 13.79 -4.37
CA ASP A 77 -8.31 15.22 -4.74
C ASP A 77 -8.73 15.47 -6.19
N GLY A 78 -8.81 14.44 -7.04
CA GLY A 78 -9.22 14.54 -8.44
C GLY A 78 -10.73 14.62 -8.66
N GLU A 79 -11.17 15.04 -9.86
CA GLU A 79 -12.60 15.03 -10.23
C GLU A 79 -13.15 13.60 -10.44
N VAL A 80 -12.26 12.65 -10.76
CA VAL A 80 -12.58 11.22 -10.88
C VAL A 80 -11.68 10.48 -9.90
N ASN A 81 -12.20 10.22 -8.69
CA ASN A 81 -11.49 9.43 -7.68
C ASN A 81 -12.09 8.06 -7.53
N HIS A 82 -11.21 7.13 -7.16
CA HIS A 82 -11.58 5.82 -6.66
C HIS A 82 -10.74 5.60 -5.42
N LEU A 83 -11.40 5.26 -4.30
CA LEU A 83 -10.75 5.10 -3.02
C LEU A 83 -9.55 4.15 -3.11
N HIS A 84 -8.39 4.73 -2.83
CA HIS A 84 -7.14 4.00 -2.70
C HIS A 84 -6.31 4.58 -1.56
N ILE A 85 -5.54 3.71 -0.92
CA ILE A 85 -4.64 4.06 0.17
C ILE A 85 -3.22 3.70 -0.26
N GLN A 86 -2.34 4.69 -0.18
CA GLN A 86 -0.90 4.54 -0.35
C GLN A 86 -0.28 4.10 0.97
N LEU A 87 0.46 2.99 0.94
CA LEU A 87 1.32 2.53 2.02
C LEU A 87 2.78 2.79 1.63
N ILE A 88 3.41 3.78 2.26
CA ILE A 88 4.76 4.23 1.92
C ILE A 88 5.73 3.81 3.03
N PRO A 89 6.62 2.82 2.82
CA PRO A 89 7.64 2.46 3.78
C PRO A 89 8.61 3.62 4.08
N ARG A 90 8.86 3.86 5.36
CA ARG A 90 9.89 4.79 5.86
C ARG A 90 11.06 3.98 6.39
N TYR A 91 12.22 4.14 5.76
CA TYR A 91 13.44 3.44 6.12
C TYR A 91 14.21 4.14 7.24
N GLU A 92 15.09 3.41 7.94
CA GLU A 92 16.04 3.97 8.89
C GLU A 92 16.93 5.04 8.23
N GLY A 93 17.31 6.08 8.98
CA GLY A 93 18.10 7.21 8.47
C GLY A 93 17.33 8.18 7.57
N SER A 94 16.08 7.86 7.25
CA SER A 94 15.24 8.68 6.40
C SER A 94 14.59 9.83 7.21
N PRO A 95 14.58 11.11 6.74
CA PRO A 95 13.77 12.19 7.28
C PRO A 95 12.35 11.82 7.73
N ILE A 96 11.95 12.35 8.87
CA ILE A 96 10.64 12.14 9.50
C ILE A 96 9.66 13.24 9.08
N GLY A 97 8.37 12.89 9.01
CA GLY A 97 7.28 13.83 8.74
C GLY A 97 6.83 13.90 7.27
N SER A 98 5.99 14.89 6.98
CA SER A 98 5.25 15.01 5.71
C SER A 98 6.10 15.28 4.47
N ARG A 99 7.35 15.73 4.63
CA ARG A 99 8.28 15.94 3.51
C ARG A 99 8.52 14.66 2.69
N ARG A 100 8.35 13.50 3.31
CA ARG A 100 8.42 12.18 2.65
C ARG A 100 7.34 11.96 1.61
N LEU A 101 6.20 12.62 1.77
CA LEU A 101 5.08 12.49 0.85
C LEU A 101 5.32 13.20 -0.48
N VAL A 102 6.43 13.94 -0.60
CA VAL A 102 6.85 14.67 -1.82
C VAL A 102 8.24 14.25 -2.32
N ASP A 103 8.83 13.17 -1.78
CA ASP A 103 10.09 12.63 -2.29
C ASP A 103 9.98 12.29 -3.79
N PRO A 104 11.04 12.48 -4.59
CA PRO A 104 11.01 12.12 -6.01
C PRO A 104 10.52 10.69 -6.21
N ARG A 105 9.68 10.50 -7.23
CA ARG A 105 9.26 9.17 -7.65
C ARG A 105 10.27 8.58 -8.64
N GLY A 106 10.32 7.26 -8.72
CA GLY A 106 11.19 6.55 -9.63
C GLY A 106 10.65 5.17 -9.97
N PRO A 107 11.27 4.45 -10.93
CA PRO A 107 10.77 3.17 -11.39
C PRO A 107 10.78 2.11 -10.28
N VAL A 108 9.85 1.16 -10.37
CA VAL A 108 9.90 -0.06 -9.55
C VAL A 108 11.13 -0.87 -9.93
N LEU A 109 11.95 -1.21 -8.94
CA LEU A 109 13.06 -2.14 -9.07
C LEU A 109 12.64 -3.49 -8.52
N ASP A 110 12.91 -4.57 -9.27
CA ASP A 110 12.64 -5.96 -8.86
C ASP A 110 11.20 -6.21 -8.38
N GLY A 111 10.23 -5.53 -8.99
CA GLY A 111 8.84 -5.47 -8.51
C GLY A 111 8.19 -6.83 -8.30
N ALA A 112 8.43 -7.79 -9.20
CA ALA A 112 7.87 -9.12 -9.12
C ALA A 112 8.41 -9.91 -7.91
N ASP A 113 9.72 -9.81 -7.62
CA ASP A 113 10.35 -10.45 -6.45
C ASP A 113 9.89 -9.78 -5.16
N LEU A 114 9.85 -8.45 -5.17
CA LEU A 114 9.39 -7.65 -4.04
C LEU A 114 7.93 -7.99 -3.67
N ALA A 115 7.02 -8.02 -4.65
CA ALA A 115 5.62 -8.36 -4.40
C ALA A 115 5.47 -9.80 -3.90
N ARG A 116 6.23 -10.76 -4.45
CA ARG A 116 6.25 -12.14 -3.92
C ARG A 116 6.68 -12.21 -2.46
N ALA A 117 7.74 -11.48 -2.08
CA ALA A 117 8.24 -11.47 -0.71
C ALA A 117 7.21 -10.86 0.26
N VAL A 118 6.60 -9.72 -0.12
CA VAL A 118 5.56 -9.08 0.69
C VAL A 118 4.32 -9.98 0.80
N LYS A 119 3.92 -10.62 -0.30
CA LYS A 119 2.79 -11.56 -0.31
C LYS A 119 3.04 -12.74 0.63
N ALA A 120 4.23 -13.35 0.58
CA ALA A 120 4.57 -14.46 1.47
C ALA A 120 4.50 -14.05 2.96
N ALA A 121 5.00 -12.86 3.29
CA ALA A 121 4.91 -12.32 4.66
C ALA A 121 3.47 -12.02 5.09
N PHE A 122 2.62 -11.53 4.17
CA PHE A 122 1.20 -11.30 4.42
C PHE A 122 0.45 -12.60 4.71
N ASP A 123 0.66 -13.64 3.88
CA ASP A 123 0.01 -14.93 4.04
C ASP A 123 0.43 -15.62 5.34
N ALA A 124 1.73 -15.58 5.69
CA ALA A 124 2.26 -16.20 6.90
C ALA A 124 1.78 -15.55 8.21
N ALA A 125 1.39 -14.27 8.18
CA ALA A 125 0.89 -13.57 9.37
C ALA A 125 -0.59 -13.89 9.68
N ARG A 126 -1.28 -14.59 8.79
CA ARG A 126 -2.72 -14.90 8.88
C ARG A 126 -3.01 -16.40 9.03
N SER A 127 -1.98 -17.25 8.96
CA SER A 127 -2.02 -18.68 9.29
C SER A 127 -1.85 -18.91 10.79
#